data_AF-A0A1S8YS48-F1
#
_entry.id   AF-A0A1S8YS48-F1
#
_cell.length_a   1.000
_cell.length_b   1.000
_cell.length_c   1.000
_cell.angle_alpha   90.00
_cell.angle_beta   90.00
_cell.angle_gamma   90.00
#
_symmetry.space_group_name_H-M   'P 1'
#
loop_
_entity.id
_entity.type
_entity.pdbx_description
1 polymer ?
#
loop_
_entity_poly.entity_id
_entity_poly.type
_entity_poly.pdbx_seq_one_letter_code
_entity_poly.pdbx_strand_id
1 'polypeptide(L)'
;MKVSELLAYCMDKAGAEQSEHSDWKATQIKRDGVLFAMFHEVDGHPAVSLKSSEALAELLRDAHQDVRPSAHLNKAHWNTVLLDGALKDSQLYYLVDASWQQALGSHATQH
;
A
#
# COMPACT_ATOMS: atom_id res chain seq x y z
N MET A 1 -1.39 2.84 14.11
CA MET A 1 -0.19 2.14 13.60
C MET A 1 0.92 3.11 13.21
N LYS A 2 2.21 2.84 13.51
CA LYS A 2 3.34 3.62 12.94
C LYS A 2 3.79 3.06 11.59
N VAL A 3 4.36 3.91 10.73
CA VAL A 3 4.98 3.50 9.45
C VAL A 3 5.98 2.36 9.65
N SER A 4 6.86 2.48 10.65
CA SER A 4 7.92 1.51 10.93
C SER A 4 7.38 0.12 11.28
N GLU A 5 6.24 0.04 11.98
CA GLU A 5 5.62 -1.23 12.37
C GLU A 5 4.98 -1.92 11.17
N LEU A 6 4.27 -1.16 10.33
CA LEU A 6 3.69 -1.70 9.10
C LEU A 6 4.77 -2.08 8.09
N LEU A 7 5.84 -1.31 8.00
CA LEU A 7 7.01 -1.62 7.17
C LEU A 7 7.69 -2.91 7.62
N ALA A 8 7.91 -3.09 8.94
CA ALA A 8 8.45 -4.33 9.47
C ALA A 8 7.55 -5.54 9.12
N TYR A 9 6.23 -5.36 9.20
CA TYR A 9 5.28 -6.39 8.78
C TYR A 9 5.35 -6.72 7.28
N CYS A 10 5.48 -5.71 6.42
CA CYS A 10 5.68 -5.92 4.99
C CYS A 10 7.00 -6.66 4.71
N MET A 11 8.08 -6.31 5.41
CA MET A 11 9.40 -6.91 5.26
C MET A 11 9.48 -8.34 5.79
N ASP A 12 8.61 -8.73 6.72
CA ASP A 12 8.48 -10.11 7.20
C ASP A 12 7.91 -11.04 6.12
N LYS A 13 7.25 -10.49 5.09
CA LYS A 13 6.69 -11.29 4.00
C LYS A 13 7.79 -11.83 3.08
N ALA A 14 7.62 -13.09 2.66
CA ALA A 14 8.53 -13.73 1.71
C ALA A 14 8.61 -12.96 0.38
N GLY A 15 9.83 -12.69 -0.06
CA GLY A 15 10.14 -11.97 -1.30
C GLY A 15 9.97 -10.45 -1.22
N ALA A 16 9.71 -9.88 -0.04
CA ALA A 16 9.61 -8.44 0.13
C ALA A 16 10.99 -7.76 0.11
N GLU A 17 11.09 -6.70 -0.69
CA GLU A 17 12.29 -5.89 -0.88
C GLU A 17 11.94 -4.41 -0.68
N GLN A 18 12.72 -3.75 0.17
CA GLN A 18 12.62 -2.31 0.41
C GLN A 18 13.48 -1.54 -0.59
N SER A 19 12.94 -0.46 -1.13
CA SER A 19 13.62 0.51 -1.98
C SER A 19 13.27 1.93 -1.52
N GLU A 20 14.24 2.64 -0.97
CA GLU A 20 14.08 4.04 -0.62
C GLU A 20 14.42 4.95 -1.79
N HIS A 21 13.59 5.97 -2.00
CA HIS A 21 13.88 7.03 -2.94
C HIS A 21 14.05 8.37 -2.18
N SER A 22 15.29 8.84 -2.12
CA SER A 22 15.68 10.05 -1.40
C SER A 22 15.09 11.33 -1.98
N ASP A 23 14.82 11.39 -3.29
CA ASP A 23 14.32 12.59 -3.98
C ASP A 23 12.93 13.04 -3.51
N TRP A 24 12.11 12.11 -3.01
CA TRP A 24 10.72 12.34 -2.63
C TRP A 24 10.35 11.71 -1.29
N LYS A 25 11.37 11.31 -0.50
CA LYS A 25 11.23 10.69 0.83
C LYS A 25 10.16 9.60 0.87
N ALA A 26 10.17 8.73 -0.13
CA ALA A 26 9.21 7.65 -0.26
C ALA A 26 9.92 6.30 -0.14
N THR A 27 9.33 5.38 0.63
CA THR A 27 9.82 4.01 0.79
C THR A 27 8.91 3.07 0.04
N GLN A 28 9.42 2.50 -1.03
CA GLN A 28 8.73 1.51 -1.84
C GLN A 28 9.03 0.11 -1.33
N ILE A 29 8.02 -0.74 -1.25
CA ILE A 29 8.16 -2.17 -0.97
C ILE A 29 7.64 -2.95 -2.15
N LYS A 30 8.58 -3.70 -2.73
CA LYS A 30 8.39 -4.52 -3.91
C LYS A 30 8.46 -5.97 -3.50
N ARG A 31 7.81 -6.82 -4.27
CA ARG A 31 7.93 -8.26 -4.17
C ARG A 31 8.32 -8.78 -5.53
N ASP A 32 9.48 -9.43 -5.64
CA ASP A 32 9.99 -9.93 -6.92
C ASP A 32 9.96 -8.84 -8.02
N GLY A 33 10.35 -7.60 -7.67
CA GLY A 33 10.30 -6.44 -8.56
C GLY A 33 8.94 -5.76 -8.72
N VAL A 34 7.84 -6.33 -8.21
CA VAL A 34 6.48 -5.76 -8.29
C VAL A 34 6.15 -4.92 -7.06
N LEU A 35 5.93 -3.61 -7.23
CA LEU A 35 5.52 -2.71 -6.14
C LEU A 35 4.13 -3.09 -5.60
N PHE A 36 4.02 -3.30 -4.29
CA PHE A 36 2.74 -3.57 -3.62
C PHE A 36 2.40 -2.55 -2.54
N ALA A 37 3.40 -1.99 -1.87
CA ALA A 37 3.23 -0.95 -0.85
C ALA A 37 4.22 0.19 -1.07
N MET A 38 3.79 1.42 -0.81
CA MET A 38 4.64 2.60 -0.88
C MET A 38 4.30 3.54 0.25
N PHE A 39 5.24 3.76 1.16
CA PHE A 39 5.12 4.70 2.25
C PHE A 39 5.61 6.07 1.81
N HIS A 40 4.83 7.10 2.07
CA HIS A 40 5.14 8.48 1.74
C HIS A 40 4.39 9.41 2.69
N GLU A 41 4.58 10.72 2.51
CA GLU A 41 3.90 11.74 3.29
C GLU A 41 2.98 12.54 2.38
N VAL A 42 1.73 12.74 2.80
CA VAL A 42 0.73 13.55 2.09
C VAL A 42 0.32 14.69 3.02
N ASP A 43 0.56 15.93 2.59
CA ASP A 43 0.21 17.13 3.36
C ASP A 43 0.74 17.12 4.80
N GLY A 44 1.95 16.58 5.03
CA GLY A 44 2.55 16.47 6.37
C GLY A 44 2.09 15.26 7.18
N HIS A 45 1.23 14.40 6.62
CA HIS A 45 0.69 13.23 7.31
C HIS A 45 1.26 11.93 6.71
N PRO A 46 1.64 10.95 7.55
CA PRO A 46 2.15 9.68 7.07
C PRO A 46 1.04 8.92 6.32
N ALA A 47 1.36 8.49 5.11
CA ALA A 47 0.45 7.80 4.22
C ALA A 47 1.10 6.54 3.63
N VAL A 48 0.27 5.58 3.27
CA VAL A 48 0.70 4.40 2.52
C VAL A 48 -0.17 4.23 1.29
N SER A 49 0.46 4.15 0.13
CA SER A 49 -0.19 3.76 -1.11
C SER A 49 -0.06 2.26 -1.30
N LEU A 50 -1.21 1.59 -1.35
CA LEU A 50 -1.32 0.14 -1.45
C LEU A 50 -2.00 -0.24 -2.76
N LYS A 51 -1.44 -1.23 -3.46
CA LYS A 51 -2.05 -1.79 -4.67
C LYS A 51 -3.26 -2.62 -4.28
N SER A 52 -4.42 -2.33 -4.82
CA SER A 52 -5.67 -3.01 -4.47
C SER A 52 -6.52 -3.23 -5.72
N SER A 53 -7.46 -4.15 -5.62
CA SER A 53 -8.37 -4.45 -6.72
C SER A 53 -9.41 -3.33 -6.76
N GLU A 54 -10.01 -3.11 -7.92
CA GLU A 54 -11.03 -2.08 -8.09
C GLU A 54 -12.17 -2.25 -7.08
N ALA A 55 -12.66 -3.48 -6.88
CA ALA A 55 -13.68 -3.78 -5.88
C ALA A 55 -13.24 -3.45 -4.44
N LEU A 56 -11.97 -3.71 -4.08
CA LEU A 56 -11.45 -3.36 -2.76
C LEU A 56 -11.26 -1.84 -2.62
N ALA A 57 -10.86 -1.17 -3.68
CA ALA A 57 -10.75 0.28 -3.74
C ALA A 57 -12.10 0.96 -3.51
N GLU A 58 -13.15 0.47 -4.17
CA GLU A 58 -14.52 0.95 -3.98
C GLU A 58 -15.02 0.69 -2.55
N LEU A 59 -14.86 -0.54 -2.05
CA LEU A 59 -15.25 -0.89 -0.69
C LEU A 59 -14.56 -0.01 0.36
N LEU A 60 -13.28 0.29 0.17
CA LEU A 60 -12.53 1.13 1.10
C LEU A 60 -12.98 2.59 1.05
N ARG A 61 -13.29 3.12 -0.13
CA ARG A 61 -13.81 4.48 -0.28
C ARG A 61 -15.21 4.60 0.32
N ASP A 62 -16.02 3.55 0.22
CA ASP A 62 -17.35 3.50 0.83
C ASP A 62 -17.27 3.35 2.36
N ALA A 63 -16.37 2.49 2.84
CA ALA A 63 -16.19 2.23 4.27
C ALA A 63 -15.43 3.34 5.01
N HIS A 64 -14.55 4.08 4.33
CA HIS A 64 -13.65 5.07 4.94
C HIS A 64 -13.47 6.30 4.07
N GLN A 65 -13.89 7.46 4.60
CA GLN A 65 -13.61 8.76 3.98
C GLN A 65 -12.12 9.10 3.91
N ASP A 66 -11.30 8.44 4.76
CA ASP A 66 -9.86 8.69 4.87
C ASP A 66 -9.06 7.99 3.78
N VAL A 67 -9.68 7.10 3.00
CA VAL A 67 -9.06 6.44 1.87
C VAL A 67 -9.24 7.30 0.63
N ARG A 68 -8.13 7.85 0.13
CA ARG A 68 -8.12 8.71 -1.05
C ARG A 68 -7.65 7.94 -2.28
N PRO A 69 -8.24 8.19 -3.46
CA PRO A 69 -7.67 7.69 -4.71
C PRO A 69 -6.24 8.24 -4.85
N SER A 70 -5.29 7.38 -5.24
CA SER A 70 -3.90 7.84 -5.39
C SER A 70 -3.82 8.93 -6.45
N ALA A 71 -3.32 10.11 -6.09
CA ALA A 71 -3.21 11.23 -7.01
C ALA A 71 -2.14 10.99 -8.09
N HIS A 72 -1.10 10.22 -7.76
CA HIS A 72 0.10 10.01 -8.59
C HIS A 72 0.11 8.66 -9.33
N LEU A 73 -0.69 7.70 -8.89
CA LEU A 73 -0.75 6.35 -9.46
C LEU A 73 -2.13 6.07 -10.08
N ASN A 74 -2.26 4.94 -10.76
CA ASN A 74 -3.53 4.57 -11.39
C ASN A 74 -4.63 4.44 -10.33
N LYS A 75 -5.57 5.39 -10.33
CA LYS A 75 -6.66 5.54 -9.37
C LYS A 75 -7.59 4.32 -9.30
N ALA A 76 -7.61 3.47 -10.32
CA ALA A 76 -8.39 2.23 -10.30
C ALA A 76 -7.74 1.13 -9.43
N HIS A 77 -6.42 1.17 -9.27
CA HIS A 77 -5.66 0.08 -8.63
C HIS A 77 -4.83 0.52 -7.42
N TRP A 78 -4.71 1.82 -7.16
CA TRP A 78 -3.89 2.35 -6.09
C TRP A 78 -4.71 3.26 -5.19
N ASN A 79 -4.71 2.93 -3.90
CA ASN A 79 -5.36 3.71 -2.87
C ASN A 79 -4.31 4.25 -1.92
N THR A 80 -4.43 5.53 -1.59
CA THR A 80 -3.61 6.18 -0.58
C THR A 80 -4.39 6.23 0.71
N VAL A 81 -3.83 5.59 1.73
CA VAL A 81 -4.42 5.45 3.05
C VAL A 81 -3.59 6.26 4.03
N LEU A 82 -4.22 7.19 4.74
CA LEU A 82 -3.56 7.96 5.79
C LEU A 82 -3.40 7.07 7.04
N LEU A 83 -2.17 6.92 7.52
CA LEU A 83 -1.85 6.12 8.70
C LEU A 83 -2.21 6.85 10.01
N ASP A 84 -2.34 8.17 9.94
CA ASP A 84 -2.80 9.03 11.02
C ASP A 84 -4.33 9.30 10.96
N GLY A 85 -5.04 8.55 10.10
CA GLY A 85 -6.49 8.63 9.95
C GLY A 85 -7.26 7.74 10.94
N ALA A 86 -8.56 7.56 10.71
CA ALA A 86 -9.43 6.72 11.54
C ALA A 86 -9.32 5.21 11.24
N LEU A 87 -8.44 4.82 10.31
CA LEU A 87 -8.33 3.43 9.87
C LEU A 87 -7.74 2.57 10.99
N LYS A 88 -8.38 1.42 11.24
CA LYS A 88 -7.91 0.48 12.26
C LYS A 88 -6.67 -0.27 11.77
N ASP A 89 -5.77 -0.55 12.69
CA ASP A 89 -4.55 -1.33 12.45
C ASP A 89 -4.85 -2.69 11.78
N SER A 90 -5.92 -3.39 12.20
CA SER A 90 -6.35 -4.65 11.58
C SER A 90 -6.71 -4.51 10.09
N GLN A 91 -7.28 -3.37 9.69
CA GLN A 91 -7.57 -3.13 8.28
C GLN A 91 -6.29 -2.81 7.49
N LEU A 92 -5.35 -2.07 8.07
CA LEU A 92 -4.06 -1.85 7.43
C LEU A 92 -3.33 -3.17 7.13
N TYR A 93 -3.29 -4.09 8.10
CA TYR A 93 -2.71 -5.42 7.87
C TYR A 93 -3.42 -6.19 6.76
N TYR A 94 -4.76 -6.18 6.76
CA TYR A 94 -5.54 -6.81 5.69
C TYR A 94 -5.25 -6.21 4.31
N LEU A 95 -5.10 -4.89 4.23
CA LEU A 95 -4.78 -4.20 2.98
C LEU A 95 -3.38 -4.55 2.47
N VAL A 96 -2.39 -4.58 3.36
CA VAL A 96 -1.04 -5.03 3.02
C VAL A 96 -1.05 -6.46 2.49
N ASP A 97 -1.78 -7.36 3.15
CA ASP A 97 -1.92 -8.75 2.70
C ASP A 97 -2.58 -8.85 1.32
N ALA A 98 -3.66 -8.09 1.10
CA ALA A 98 -4.33 -8.05 -0.18
C ALA A 98 -3.41 -7.51 -1.29
N SER A 99 -2.64 -6.45 -1.01
CA SER A 99 -1.63 -5.91 -1.93
C SER A 99 -0.53 -6.91 -2.23
N TRP A 100 -0.01 -7.58 -1.21
CA TRP A 100 1.05 -8.58 -1.35
C TRP A 100 0.59 -9.80 -2.16
N GLN A 101 -0.66 -10.25 -1.97
CA GLN A 101 -1.26 -11.28 -2.81
C GLN A 101 -1.46 -10.82 -4.25
N GLN A 102 -1.82 -9.55 -4.49
CA GLN A 102 -1.92 -9.04 -5.86
C GLN A 102 -0.58 -8.94 -6.58
N ALA A 103 0.49 -8.60 -5.85
CA ALA A 103 1.83 -8.66 -6.42
C ALA A 103 2.22 -10.08 -6.82
N LEU A 104 1.81 -11.09 -6.04
CA LEU A 104 1.97 -12.51 -6.42
C LEU A 104 1.21 -12.85 -7.71
N GLY A 105 -0.08 -12.49 -7.77
CA GLY A 105 -0.94 -12.79 -8.92
C GLY A 105 -0.53 -12.06 -10.20
N SER A 106 0.10 -10.88 -10.08
CA SER A 106 0.63 -10.12 -11.22
C SER A 106 1.77 -10.86 -11.93
N HIS A 107 2.48 -11.75 -11.22
CA HIS A 107 3.55 -12.58 -11.79
C HIS A 107 3.03 -13.91 -12.40
N ALA A 108 1.72 -14.19 -12.27
CA ALA A 108 1.13 -15.48 -12.64
C ALA A 108 0.42 -15.50 -14.02
N THR A 109 0.52 -14.44 -14.83
CA THR A 109 -0.04 -14.45 -16.21
C THR A 109 1.04 -14.22 -17.25
N GLN A 110 1.96 -15.18 -17.37
CA GLN A 110 2.66 -15.49 -18.63
C GLN A 110 2.83 -17.01 -18.70
N HIS A 111 1.76 -17.71 -19.07
CA HIS A 111 1.81 -19.08 -19.59
C HIS A 111 0.96 -19.15 -20.85
#